data_AF-A0A514WMG8-F1
#
_entry.id   AF-A0A514WMG8-F1
#
_cell.length_a   1.000
_cell.length_b   1.000
_cell.length_c   1.000
_cell.angle_alpha   90.00
_cell.angle_beta   90.00
_cell.angle_gamma   90.00
#
_symmetry.space_group_name_H-M   'P 1'
#
loop_
_entity.id
_entity.type
_entity.pdbx_description
1 polymer ?
#
loop_
_entity_poly.entity_id
_entity_poly.type
_entity_poly.pdbx_seq_one_letter_code
_entity_poly.pdbx_strand_id
1 'polypeptide(L)'
;MMNQGYCWIRVGKQCLLGHRIAWALHFGEWPDGEIDHRDGDKTNNAISNLRIATRGQNIISRKLRGVSKFKGVSRSGKKWRTYIRVNGRAVYLGTFEREEEAAEAYLRAALEVHGDFAFVPRGRVRSTVIISMAA
;
A
#
# COMPACT_ATOMS: atom_id res chain seq x y z
N MET A 1 -21.95 -12.13 1.82
CA MET A 1 -21.22 -10.92 1.39
C MET A 1 -19.74 -11.15 1.65
N MET A 2 -18.88 -11.04 0.64
CA MET A 2 -17.43 -11.23 0.82
C MET A 2 -16.88 -10.12 1.72
N ASN A 3 -16.47 -10.49 2.93
CA ASN A 3 -15.92 -9.57 3.92
C ASN A 3 -14.56 -9.05 3.45
N GLN A 4 -14.57 -7.93 2.73
CA GLN A 4 -13.35 -7.27 2.25
C GLN A 4 -12.56 -6.56 3.38
N GLY A 5 -13.01 -6.67 4.64
CA GLY A 5 -12.38 -6.08 5.82
C GLY A 5 -12.77 -4.63 6.11
N TYR A 6 -13.66 -4.03 5.31
CA TYR A 6 -14.15 -2.67 5.55
C TYR A 6 -15.28 -2.66 6.60
N CYS A 7 -15.29 -1.62 7.43
CA CYS A 7 -16.45 -1.29 8.25
C CYS A 7 -17.57 -0.75 7.35
N TRP A 8 -18.76 -1.36 7.41
CA TRP A 8 -19.96 -0.92 6.71
C TRP A 8 -20.96 -0.38 7.72
N ILE A 9 -21.56 0.76 7.40
CA ILE A 9 -22.57 1.42 8.24
C ILE A 9 -23.87 1.50 7.45
N ARG A 10 -24.98 1.10 8.07
CA ARG A 10 -26.29 1.16 7.46
C ARG A 10 -26.99 2.46 7.85
N VAL A 11 -27.40 3.24 6.86
CA VAL A 11 -28.19 4.46 7.05
C VAL A 11 -29.46 4.32 6.21
N GLY A 12 -30.59 4.10 6.87
CA GLY A 12 -31.84 3.74 6.21
C GLY A 12 -31.70 2.47 5.36
N LYS A 13 -31.99 2.58 4.05
CA LYS A 13 -31.88 1.47 3.09
C LYS A 13 -30.47 1.32 2.48
N GLN A 14 -29.56 2.26 2.74
CA GLN A 14 -28.22 2.29 2.14
C GLN A 14 -27.16 1.70 3.08
N CYS A 15 -26.14 1.08 2.49
CA CYS A 15 -24.92 0.64 3.19
C CYS A 15 -23.74 1.46 2.68
N LEU A 16 -23.12 2.23 3.56
CA LEU A 16 -22.00 3.12 3.27
C LEU A 16 -20.72 2.61 3.93
N LEU A 17 -19.58 2.96 3.35
CA LEU A 17 -18.26 2.60 3.88
C LEU A 17 -17.87 3.56 5.02
N GLY A 18 -17.45 3.00 6.15
CA GLY A 18 -17.11 3.77 7.36
C GLY A 18 -16.04 4.83 7.13
N HIS A 19 -14.98 4.54 6.36
CA HIS A 19 -13.95 5.52 6.03
C HIS A 19 -14.46 6.68 5.17
N ARG A 20 -15.46 6.44 4.28
CA ARG A 20 -16.06 7.52 3.48
C ARG A 20 -16.95 8.40 4.34
N ILE A 21 -17.69 7.81 5.28
CA ILE A 21 -18.47 8.56 6.26
C ILE A 21 -17.55 9.41 7.14
N ALA A 22 -16.47 8.82 7.67
CA ALA A 22 -15.50 9.55 8.48
C ALA A 22 -14.97 10.78 7.73
N TRP A 23 -14.56 10.60 6.47
CA TRP A 23 -14.13 11.70 5.60
C TRP A 23 -15.21 12.80 5.49
N ALA A 24 -16.44 12.43 5.15
CA ALA A 24 -17.53 13.38 4.97
C ALA A 24 -17.88 14.15 6.24
N LEU A 25 -17.83 13.50 7.41
CA LEU A 25 -18.06 14.16 8.68
C LEU A 25 -16.95 15.15 9.04
N HIS A 26 -15.70 14.88 8.67
CA HIS A 26 -14.57 15.74 8.99
C HIS A 26 -14.43 16.93 8.03
N PHE A 27 -14.56 16.69 6.72
CA PHE A 27 -14.33 17.70 5.67
C PHE A 27 -15.61 18.36 5.18
N GLY A 28 -16.80 17.85 5.53
CA GLY A 28 -18.09 18.38 5.08
C GLY A 28 -18.47 17.99 3.65
N GLU A 29 -17.68 17.15 2.98
CA GLU A 29 -17.89 16.72 1.60
C GLU A 29 -17.53 15.24 1.41
N TRP A 30 -18.13 14.60 0.40
CA TRP A 30 -17.76 13.23 0.06
C TRP A 30 -16.42 13.20 -0.69
N PRO A 31 -15.56 12.20 -0.43
CA PRO A 31 -14.25 12.11 -1.07
C PRO A 31 -14.40 11.85 -2.57
N ASP A 32 -13.75 12.69 -3.38
CA ASP A 32 -13.63 12.55 -4.82
C ASP A 32 -12.50 11.55 -5.15
N GLY A 33 -12.86 10.26 -5.19
CA GLY A 33 -11.93 9.16 -5.51
C GLY A 33 -11.87 8.05 -4.46
N GLU A 34 -10.78 7.28 -4.50
CA GLU A 34 -10.51 6.20 -3.56
C GLU A 34 -9.83 6.73 -2.29
N ILE A 35 -10.20 6.17 -1.14
CA ILE A 35 -9.52 6.41 0.12
C ILE A 35 -8.61 5.21 0.41
N ASP A 36 -7.33 5.50 0.63
CA ASP A 36 -6.34 4.54 1.09
C ASP A 36 -6.13 4.66 2.61
N HIS A 37 -5.95 3.51 3.26
CA HIS A 37 -5.59 3.40 4.67
C HIS A 37 -4.07 3.30 4.78
N ARG A 38 -3.41 4.30 5.37
CA ARG A 38 -1.94 4.38 5.44
C ARG A 38 -1.31 3.15 6.11
N ASP A 39 -1.99 2.55 7.08
CA ASP A 39 -1.55 1.34 7.79
C ASP A 39 -2.00 0.01 7.14
N GLY A 40 -2.77 0.09 6.04
CA GLY A 40 -3.39 -1.04 5.37
C GLY A 40 -4.47 -1.76 6.20
N ASP A 41 -4.87 -1.19 7.34
CA ASP A 41 -5.97 -1.68 8.18
C ASP A 41 -7.26 -0.94 7.82
N LYS A 42 -8.11 -1.65 7.09
CA LYS A 42 -9.39 -1.15 6.58
C LYS A 42 -10.42 -0.84 7.68
N THR A 43 -10.15 -1.24 8.92
CA THR A 43 -11.01 -0.96 10.07
C THR A 43 -10.60 0.33 10.79
N ASN A 44 -9.35 0.78 10.61
CA ASN A 44 -8.84 2.01 11.23
C ASN A 44 -9.24 3.24 10.41
N ASN A 45 -10.43 3.77 10.69
CA ASN A 45 -11.01 4.92 9.98
C ASN A 45 -10.63 6.28 10.59
N ALA A 46 -9.59 6.36 11.42
CA ALA A 46 -9.10 7.64 11.93
C ALA A 46 -8.69 8.55 10.76
N ILE A 47 -9.10 9.82 10.77
CA ILE A 47 -8.84 10.76 9.65
C ILE A 47 -7.35 10.86 9.33
N SER A 48 -6.49 10.86 10.35
CA SER A 48 -5.02 10.87 10.18
C SER A 48 -4.48 9.62 9.47
N ASN A 49 -5.20 8.50 9.50
CA ASN A 49 -4.86 7.26 8.82
C ASN A 49 -5.43 7.17 7.38
N LEU A 50 -6.31 8.09 6.99
CA LEU A 50 -6.92 8.12 5.66
C LEU A 50 -6.18 9.09 4.74
N ARG A 51 -6.19 8.81 3.43
CA ARG A 51 -5.72 9.73 2.38
C ARG A 51 -6.44 9.46 1.06
N ILE A 52 -6.57 10.49 0.23
CA ILE A 52 -6.99 10.32 -1.16
C ILE A 52 -5.89 9.60 -1.93
N ALA A 53 -6.28 8.63 -2.74
CA ALA A 53 -5.39 7.88 -3.60
C ALA A 53 -6.00 7.74 -4.99
N THR A 54 -5.15 7.82 -6.01
CA THR A 54 -5.50 7.28 -7.32
C THR A 54 -5.61 5.76 -7.24
N ARG A 55 -6.35 5.17 -8.18
CA ARG A 55 -6.46 3.70 -8.28
C ARG A 55 -5.10 3.00 -8.34
N GLY A 56 -4.12 3.60 -9.02
CA GLY A 56 -2.75 3.08 -9.10
C GLY A 56 -2.04 3.10 -7.75
N GLN A 57 -2.12 4.22 -7.03
CA GLN A 57 -1.55 4.38 -5.69
C GLN A 57 -2.19 3.42 -4.69
N ASN A 58 -3.52 3.27 -4.70
CA ASN A 58 -4.21 2.31 -3.84
C ASN A 58 -3.73 0.87 -4.13
N ILE A 59 -3.55 0.49 -5.40
CA ILE A 59 -2.99 -0.82 -5.76
C ILE A 59 -1.57 -1.00 -5.18
N ILE A 60 -0.74 0.05 -5.20
CA ILE A 60 0.61 0.06 -4.64
C ILE A 60 0.59 -0.05 -3.11
N SER A 61 -0.40 0.50 -2.41
CA SER A 61 -0.49 0.44 -0.94
C SER A 61 -1.13 -0.85 -0.41
N ARG A 62 -1.82 -1.63 -1.27
CA ARG A 62 -2.46 -2.88 -0.86
C ARG A 62 -1.49 -3.91 -0.27
N LYS A 63 -2.00 -4.67 0.70
CA LYS A 63 -1.33 -5.85 1.29
C LYS A 63 -0.89 -6.88 0.23
N LEU A 64 0.08 -7.69 0.65
CA LEU A 64 0.71 -8.78 -0.10
C LEU A 64 -0.30 -9.65 -0.85
N ARG A 65 0.09 -10.06 -2.07
CA ARG A 65 -0.58 -11.08 -2.87
C ARG A 65 0.49 -12.01 -3.43
N GLY A 66 0.32 -13.31 -3.24
CA GLY A 66 1.23 -14.34 -3.77
C GLY A 66 1.80 -15.27 -2.70
N VAL A 67 2.76 -16.10 -3.12
CA VAL A 67 3.43 -17.11 -2.29
C VAL A 67 4.57 -16.57 -1.44
N SER A 68 5.12 -15.40 -1.79
CA SER A 68 6.19 -14.77 -1.01
C SER A 68 5.64 -14.08 0.23
N LYS A 69 6.44 -14.06 1.30
CA LYS A 69 6.18 -13.26 2.50
C LYS A 69 6.37 -11.76 2.27
N PHE A 70 6.96 -11.36 1.14
CA PHE A 70 7.32 -9.98 0.84
C PHE A 70 6.70 -9.48 -0.46
N LYS A 71 6.44 -8.17 -0.53
CA LYS A 71 5.77 -7.56 -1.68
C LYS A 71 6.75 -7.49 -2.83
N GLY A 72 6.27 -7.73 -4.04
CA GLY A 72 7.09 -7.62 -5.25
C GLY A 72 8.16 -8.71 -5.39
N VAL A 73 8.12 -9.73 -4.54
CA VAL A 73 9.06 -10.87 -4.58
C VAL A 73 8.33 -12.11 -5.09
N SER A 74 8.98 -12.85 -5.99
CA SER A 74 8.44 -14.08 -6.57
C SER A 74 9.52 -15.13 -6.76
N ARG A 75 9.16 -16.41 -6.72
CA ARG A 75 10.09 -17.50 -7.01
C ARG A 75 10.54 -17.47 -8.47
N SER A 76 11.81 -17.79 -8.68
CA SER A 76 12.45 -17.98 -9.98
C SER A 76 13.38 -19.20 -9.91
N GLY A 77 12.83 -20.39 -10.16
CA GLY A 77 13.57 -21.65 -9.96
C GLY A 77 13.93 -21.84 -8.49
N LYS A 78 15.24 -21.95 -8.20
CA LYS A 78 15.79 -22.03 -6.82
C LYS A 78 16.04 -20.65 -6.19
N LYS A 79 15.89 -19.58 -6.96
CA LYS A 79 16.19 -18.19 -6.56
C LYS A 79 14.92 -17.36 -6.39
N TRP A 80 15.09 -16.11 -6.00
CA TRP A 80 14.03 -15.12 -5.78
C TRP A 80 14.23 -13.91 -6.68
N ARG A 81 13.22 -13.52 -7.45
CA ARG A 81 13.29 -12.35 -8.33
C ARG A 81 12.34 -11.26 -7.87
N THR A 82 12.70 -10.01 -8.16
CA THR A 82 11.86 -8.86 -7.86
C THR A 82 11.78 -7.85 -9.01
N TYR A 83 10.66 -7.16 -9.07
CA TYR A 83 10.36 -6.10 -10.03
C TYR A 83 9.49 -5.04 -9.36
N ILE A 84 9.60 -3.79 -9.82
CA ILE A 84 8.73 -2.69 -9.44
C ILE A 84 7.93 -2.22 -10.66
N ARG A 85 6.70 -1.72 -10.45
CA ARG A 85 5.92 -1.13 -11.53
C ARG A 85 6.02 0.38 -11.49
N VAL A 86 6.53 0.98 -12.55
CA VAL A 86 6.65 2.44 -12.70
C VAL A 86 5.90 2.84 -13.96
N ASN A 87 4.92 3.74 -13.84
CA ASN A 87 4.11 4.22 -14.97
C ASN A 87 3.56 3.09 -15.86
N GLY A 88 3.06 2.03 -15.20
CA GLY A 88 2.48 0.85 -15.86
C GLY A 88 3.50 -0.19 -16.36
N ARG A 89 4.79 0.12 -16.42
CA ARG A 89 5.85 -0.78 -16.89
C ARG A 89 6.55 -1.48 -15.73
N ALA A 90 6.92 -2.75 -15.93
CA ALA A 90 7.69 -3.49 -14.94
C ALA A 90 9.20 -3.22 -15.15
N VAL A 91 9.87 -2.79 -14.09
CA VAL A 91 11.32 -2.61 -14.02
C VAL A 91 11.89 -3.77 -13.20
N TYR A 92 12.82 -4.51 -13.79
CA TYR A 92 13.50 -5.62 -13.12
C TYR A 92 14.52 -5.07 -12.13
N LEU A 93 14.46 -5.54 -10.89
CA LEU A 93 15.34 -5.09 -9.80
C LEU A 93 16.44 -6.10 -9.46
N GLY A 94 16.31 -7.34 -9.94
CA GLY A 94 17.30 -8.38 -9.72
C GLY A 94 16.72 -9.75 -9.39
N THR A 95 17.63 -10.72 -9.31
CA THR A 95 17.38 -12.08 -8.83
C THR A 95 18.44 -12.41 -7.77
N PHE A 96 17.99 -12.93 -6.65
CA PHE A 96 18.73 -13.09 -5.40
C PHE A 96 18.61 -14.54 -4.93
N GLU A 97 19.60 -15.03 -4.18
CA GLU A 97 19.53 -16.37 -3.57
C GLU A 97 18.52 -16.41 -2.42
N ARG A 98 18.36 -15.29 -1.70
CA ARG A 98 17.51 -15.17 -0.52
C ARG A 98 16.28 -14.32 -0.78
N GLU A 99 15.17 -14.71 -0.16
CA GLU A 99 13.90 -14.00 -0.28
C GLU A 99 13.99 -12.59 0.34
N GLU A 100 14.75 -12.46 1.44
CA GLU A 100 14.93 -11.20 2.15
C GLU A 100 15.70 -10.16 1.34
N GLU A 101 16.72 -10.57 0.59
CA GLU A 101 17.51 -9.67 -0.27
C GLU A 101 16.64 -9.09 -1.40
N ALA A 102 15.84 -9.95 -2.04
CA ALA A 102 14.88 -9.50 -3.05
C ALA A 102 13.84 -8.52 -2.45
N ALA A 103 13.43 -8.76 -1.20
CA ALA A 103 12.48 -7.89 -0.50
C ALA A 103 13.09 -6.53 -0.13
N GLU A 104 14.36 -6.49 0.24
CA GLU A 104 15.08 -5.25 0.53
C GLU A 104 15.26 -4.41 -0.73
N ALA A 105 15.66 -5.04 -1.84
CA ALA A 105 15.75 -4.37 -3.14
C ALA A 105 14.41 -3.77 -3.57
N TYR A 106 13.31 -4.52 -3.40
CA TYR A 106 11.96 -4.01 -3.67
C TYR A 106 11.59 -2.84 -2.76
N LEU A 107 11.83 -2.96 -1.45
CA LEU A 107 11.47 -1.92 -0.49
C LEU A 107 12.19 -0.60 -0.78
N ARG A 108 13.49 -0.66 -1.09
CA ARG A 108 14.29 0.51 -1.47
C ARG A 108 13.69 1.19 -2.70
N ALA A 109 13.45 0.43 -3.76
CA ALA A 109 12.85 0.96 -4.99
C ALA A 109 11.42 1.49 -4.76
N ALA A 110 10.63 0.82 -3.92
CA ALA A 110 9.26 1.25 -3.63
C ALA A 110 9.22 2.57 -2.86
N LEU A 111 10.13 2.76 -1.88
CA LEU A 111 10.24 4.02 -1.15
C LEU A 111 10.67 5.17 -2.09
N GLU A 112 11.59 4.91 -3.00
CA GLU A 112 12.07 5.89 -3.96
C GLU A 112 10.97 6.28 -4.98
N VAL A 113 10.27 5.29 -5.54
CA VAL A 113 9.35 5.52 -6.67
C VAL A 113 7.93 5.84 -6.21
N HIS A 114 7.49 5.30 -5.08
CA HIS A 114 6.11 5.42 -4.60
C HIS A 114 5.97 6.29 -3.35
N GLY A 115 7.08 6.65 -2.70
CA GLY A 115 7.11 7.49 -1.51
C GLY A 115 6.14 6.97 -0.45
N ASP A 116 5.25 7.85 0.00
CA ASP A 116 4.25 7.55 1.03
C ASP A 116 3.31 6.40 0.67
N PHE A 117 3.10 6.08 -0.61
CA PHE A 117 2.22 4.99 -1.03
C PHE A 117 2.92 3.62 -1.01
N ALA A 118 4.24 3.58 -0.79
CA ALA A 118 4.97 2.34 -0.64
C ALA A 118 4.41 1.51 0.52
N PHE A 119 4.14 0.23 0.25
CA PHE A 119 3.74 -0.70 1.29
C PHE A 119 4.96 -1.10 2.13
N VAL A 120 4.98 -0.71 3.39
CA VAL A 120 6.02 -1.06 4.35
C VAL A 120 5.43 -2.00 5.42
N PRO A 121 5.91 -3.26 5.55
CA PRO A 121 5.44 -4.16 6.59
C PRO A 121 5.68 -3.58 8.00
N ARG A 122 4.70 -3.72 8.90
CA ARG A 122 4.85 -3.33 10.31
C ARG A 122 6.03 -4.09 10.94
N GLY A 123 6.83 -3.40 11.76
CA GLY A 123 7.99 -3.99 12.46
C GLY A 123 9.32 -3.91 11.71
N ARG A 124 9.32 -3.51 10.43
CA ARG A 124 10.55 -3.13 9.70
C ARG A 124 10.62 -1.61 9.74
N VAL A 125 11.30 -1.09 10.76
CA VAL A 125 11.23 0.31 11.21
C VAL A 125 11.49 1.30 10.08
N ARG A 126 10.77 2.43 10.09
CA ARG A 126 11.04 3.68 9.36
C ARG A 126 12.35 4.36 9.82
N SER A 127 13.39 3.60 10.12
CA SER A 127 14.66 4.16 10.57
C SER A 127 15.57 4.29 9.36
N THR A 128 15.81 5.54 8.97
CA THR A 128 16.91 5.95 8.10
C THR A 128 16.72 5.67 6.61
N VAL A 129 15.80 6.40 5.98
CA VAL A 129 16.13 7.02 4.69
C VAL A 129 15.78 8.50 4.85
N ILE A 130 16.72 9.25 5.43
CA ILE A 130 16.71 10.70 5.32
C ILE A 130 16.86 10.97 3.83
N ILE A 131 15.82 11.55 3.28
CA ILE A 131 15.77 12.14 1.95
C ILE A 131 17.04 12.98 1.78
N SER A 132 17.98 12.49 0.97
CA SER A 132 19.01 13.34 0.39
C SER A 132 18.36 14.13 -0.75
N MET A 133 17.51 15.08 -0.37
CA MET A 133 17.26 16.27 -1.20
C MET A 133 18.25 17.31 -0.71
N ALA A 134 19.44 17.29 -1.32
CA ALA A 134 20.38 18.38 -1.25
C ALA A 134 20.57 18.90 -2.68
N ALA A 135 20.07 20.13 -2.86
CA ALA A 135 20.43 21.16 -3.85
C ALA A 135 20.57 20.78 -5.32
#